data_AF-A0A0U2YLG4-F1
#
_entry.id   AF-A0A0U2YLG4-F1
#
_cell.length_a   1.000
_cell.length_b   1.000
_cell.length_c   1.000
_cell.angle_alpha   90.00
_cell.angle_beta   90.00
_cell.angle_gamma   90.00
#
_symmetry.space_group_name_H-M   'P 1'
#
loop_
_entity.id
_entity.type
_entity.pdbx_description
1 polymer ?
#
loop_
_entity_poly.entity_id
_entity_poly.type
_entity_poly.pdbx_seq_one_letter_code
_entity_poly.pdbx_strand_id
1 'polypeptide(L)'
;MMSMMIGRGATLVVAAVLAWTRLVPRLGNALVGAAGIHDAAALPDHIGICGRGWTRDALDRRLSLAELRARDGVEPVVVDAGLLPPCPVGPCTAVAQDGPCHTVIYVRVGEDAYIDYALQGGP
;
A
#
# COMPACT_ATOMS: atom_id res chain seq x y z
N MET A 1 -14.85 -16.57 49.34
CA MET A 1 -14.25 -16.97 48.04
C MET A 1 -15.03 -16.29 46.92
N MET A 2 -14.69 -15.05 46.58
CA MET A 2 -15.33 -14.30 45.49
C MET A 2 -14.28 -13.33 44.95
N SER A 3 -13.30 -13.88 44.23
CA SER A 3 -12.34 -13.11 43.45
C SER A 3 -12.23 -13.76 42.08
N MET A 4 -12.16 -12.90 41.06
CA MET A 4 -11.63 -13.20 39.73
C MET A 4 -12.64 -13.72 38.67
N MET A 5 -13.53 -12.85 38.20
CA MET A 5 -14.20 -13.00 36.88
C MET A 5 -14.36 -11.67 36.10
N ILE A 6 -13.51 -10.65 36.33
CA ILE A 6 -13.61 -9.36 35.61
C ILE A 6 -12.54 -9.23 34.49
N GLY A 7 -11.56 -10.12 34.42
CA GLY A 7 -10.37 -9.95 33.56
C GLY A 7 -10.44 -10.44 32.11
N ARG A 8 -11.58 -10.95 31.62
CA ARG A 8 -11.69 -11.50 30.25
C ARG A 8 -12.53 -10.66 29.29
N GLY A 9 -13.58 -10.00 29.79
CA GLY A 9 -14.45 -9.16 28.97
C GLY A 9 -13.78 -7.88 28.47
N ALA A 10 -13.06 -7.17 29.36
CA ALA A 10 -12.36 -5.95 29.00
C ALA A 10 -11.27 -6.18 27.94
N THR A 11 -10.55 -7.30 28.04
CA THR A 11 -9.46 -7.67 27.13
C THR A 11 -9.96 -8.01 25.73
N LEU A 12 -11.12 -8.68 25.63
CA LEU A 12 -11.75 -8.99 24.34
C LEU A 12 -12.29 -7.74 23.66
N VAL A 13 -12.87 -6.79 24.42
CA VAL A 13 -13.34 -5.51 23.86
C VAL A 13 -12.16 -4.68 23.35
N VAL A 14 -11.06 -4.59 24.12
CA VAL A 14 -9.86 -3.86 23.67
C VAL A 14 -9.24 -4.51 22.44
N ALA A 15 -9.14 -5.84 22.39
CA ALA A 15 -8.64 -6.55 21.22
C ALA A 15 -9.54 -6.37 19.99
N ALA A 16 -10.86 -6.41 20.17
CA ALA A 16 -11.82 -6.16 19.11
C ALA A 16 -11.75 -4.72 18.58
N VAL A 17 -11.63 -3.73 19.47
CA VAL A 17 -11.47 -2.32 19.08
C VAL A 17 -10.15 -2.11 18.34
N LEU A 18 -9.04 -2.67 18.83
CA LEU A 18 -7.74 -2.62 18.16
C LEU A 18 -7.73 -3.32 16.80
N ALA A 19 -8.41 -4.45 16.70
CA ALA A 19 -8.60 -5.14 15.42
C ALA A 19 -9.46 -4.27 14.48
N TRP A 20 -10.55 -3.68 14.97
CA TRP A 20 -11.47 -2.86 14.18
C TRP A 20 -10.80 -1.58 13.67
N THR A 21 -10.02 -0.88 14.50
CA THR A 21 -9.27 0.32 14.10
C THR A 21 -8.16 0.02 13.09
N ARG A 22 -7.67 -1.23 13.02
CA ARG A 22 -6.70 -1.68 12.00
C ARG A 22 -7.39 -2.18 10.73
N LEU A 23 -8.59 -2.75 10.84
CA LEU A 23 -9.30 -3.40 9.73
C LEU A 23 -10.13 -2.40 8.91
N VAL A 24 -10.81 -1.46 9.57
CA VAL A 24 -11.66 -0.47 8.89
C VAL A 24 -10.89 0.43 7.92
N PRO A 25 -9.70 0.98 8.26
CA PRO A 25 -8.93 1.78 7.30
C PRO A 25 -8.49 0.96 6.10
N ARG A 26 -8.18 -0.32 6.29
CA ARG A 26 -7.79 -1.23 5.20
C ARG A 26 -8.96 -1.52 4.25
N LEU A 27 -10.15 -1.74 4.80
CA LEU A 27 -11.37 -1.90 4.02
C LEU A 27 -11.77 -0.60 3.30
N GLY A 28 -11.64 0.54 3.98
CA GLY A 28 -11.89 1.86 3.39
C GLY A 28 -10.95 2.11 2.22
N ASN A 29 -9.64 1.96 2.42
CA ASN A 29 -8.63 2.17 1.38
C ASN A 29 -8.81 1.23 0.18
N ALA A 30 -9.28 -0.01 0.40
CA ALA A 30 -9.55 -0.96 -0.68
C ALA A 30 -10.73 -0.54 -1.59
N LEU A 31 -11.58 0.39 -1.13
CA LEU A 31 -12.76 0.88 -1.87
C LEU A 31 -12.53 2.21 -2.60
N VAL A 32 -11.47 2.97 -2.30
CA VAL A 32 -11.27 4.34 -2.84
C VAL A 32 -10.60 4.35 -4.22
N GLY A 33 -10.04 3.23 -4.69
CA GLY A 33 -9.51 3.08 -6.05
C GLY A 33 -8.25 3.92 -6.36
N ALA A 34 -7.80 3.88 -7.62
CA ALA A 34 -6.53 4.45 -8.12
C ALA A 34 -6.34 5.95 -7.89
N ALA A 35 -7.47 6.67 -7.79
CA ALA A 35 -7.50 8.11 -7.58
C ALA A 35 -7.55 8.49 -6.08
N GLY A 36 -7.55 7.49 -5.20
CA GLY A 36 -7.71 7.66 -3.77
C GLY A 36 -6.47 8.14 -3.05
N ILE A 37 -6.67 9.00 -2.05
CA ILE A 37 -5.67 9.27 -1.03
C ILE A 37 -5.74 8.12 -0.01
N HIS A 38 -4.67 7.34 0.09
CA HIS A 38 -4.58 6.27 1.07
C HIS A 38 -3.92 6.73 2.37
N ASP A 39 -4.41 6.28 3.51
CA ASP A 39 -3.64 6.39 4.75
C ASP A 39 -2.39 5.50 4.67
N ALA A 40 -1.21 6.12 4.71
CA ALA A 40 0.09 5.46 4.69
C ALA A 40 0.24 4.36 5.75
N ALA A 41 -0.35 4.55 6.95
CA ALA A 41 -0.27 3.57 8.03
C ALA A 41 -1.16 2.33 7.78
N ALA A 42 -2.14 2.46 6.91
CA ALA A 42 -3.08 1.39 6.57
C ALA A 42 -2.67 0.61 5.32
N LEU A 43 -1.79 1.18 4.48
CA LEU A 43 -1.21 0.46 3.36
C LEU A 43 -0.49 -0.81 3.86
N PRO A 44 -0.47 -1.90 3.07
CA PRO A 44 0.28 -3.11 3.40
C PRO A 44 1.77 -2.95 3.03
N ASP A 45 2.64 -3.76 3.65
CA ASP A 45 4.07 -3.80 3.30
C ASP A 45 4.31 -4.45 1.93
N HIS A 46 3.39 -5.30 1.49
CA HIS A 46 3.43 -5.98 0.21
C HIS A 46 2.12 -5.80 -0.55
N ILE A 47 2.23 -5.51 -1.85
CA ILE A 47 1.09 -5.44 -2.78
C ILE A 47 1.32 -6.32 -3.99
N GLY A 48 0.24 -6.88 -4.53
CA GLY A 48 0.25 -7.66 -5.76
C GLY A 48 -0.36 -6.85 -6.90
N ILE A 49 0.42 -6.56 -7.94
CA ILE A 49 -0.05 -5.83 -9.13
C ILE A 49 0.36 -6.60 -10.37
N CYS A 50 -0.62 -6.87 -11.24
CA CYS A 50 -0.40 -7.56 -12.52
C CYS A 50 0.36 -8.89 -12.40
N GLY A 51 0.05 -9.66 -11.36
CA GLY A 51 0.70 -10.95 -11.09
C GLY A 51 2.13 -10.84 -10.55
N ARG A 52 2.61 -9.64 -10.20
CA ARG A 52 3.92 -9.40 -9.58
C ARG A 52 3.75 -8.87 -8.16
N GLY A 53 4.66 -9.27 -7.27
CA GLY A 53 4.75 -8.77 -5.92
C GLY A 53 5.62 -7.52 -5.84
N TRP A 54 5.23 -6.59 -4.98
CA TRP A 54 5.95 -5.35 -4.73
C TRP A 54 6.08 -5.14 -3.23
N THR A 55 7.18 -4.57 -2.76
CA THR A 55 7.48 -4.34 -1.34
C THR A 55 7.69 -2.86 -1.10
N ARG A 56 7.06 -2.33 -0.06
CA ARG A 56 7.24 -0.94 0.36
C ARG A 56 8.69 -0.67 0.74
N ASP A 57 9.20 0.52 0.43
CA ASP A 57 10.48 0.98 0.99
C ASP A 57 10.48 0.87 2.53
N ALA A 58 11.53 0.29 3.07
CA ALA A 58 11.68 0.04 4.51
C ALA A 58 11.77 1.36 5.31
N LEU A 59 12.11 2.46 4.64
CA LEU A 59 12.19 3.78 5.25
C LEU A 59 10.83 4.49 5.32
N ASP A 60 9.75 3.92 4.72
CA ASP A 60 8.39 4.49 4.67
C ASP A 60 8.38 5.99 4.29
N ARG A 61 9.30 6.37 3.38
CA ARG A 61 9.49 7.76 3.01
C ARG A 61 8.32 8.25 2.18
N ARG A 62 7.77 9.38 2.58
CA ARG A 62 6.80 10.13 1.78
C ARG A 62 7.56 11.08 0.89
N LEU A 63 7.43 10.88 -0.41
CA LEU A 63 8.05 11.70 -1.44
C LEU A 63 7.00 12.60 -2.07
N SER A 64 7.34 13.86 -2.30
CA SER A 64 6.56 14.77 -3.13
C SER A 64 6.74 14.45 -4.62
N LEU A 65 5.82 14.89 -5.46
CA LEU A 65 5.94 14.72 -6.91
C LEU A 65 7.19 15.41 -7.47
N ALA A 66 7.58 16.54 -6.87
CA ALA A 66 8.80 17.25 -7.24
C ALA A 66 10.06 16.42 -6.93
N GLU A 67 10.12 15.79 -5.75
CA GLU A 67 11.23 14.90 -5.36
C GLU A 67 11.28 13.66 -6.24
N LEU A 68 10.14 13.05 -6.56
CA LEU A 68 10.06 11.90 -7.46
C LEU A 68 10.61 12.21 -8.85
N ARG A 69 10.18 13.34 -9.44
CA ARG A 69 10.68 13.79 -10.74
C ARG A 69 12.17 14.13 -10.70
N ALA A 70 12.65 14.71 -9.60
CA ALA A 70 14.06 15.02 -9.43
C ALA A 70 14.93 13.77 -9.23
N ARG A 71 14.43 12.75 -8.52
CA ARG A 71 15.15 11.51 -8.20
C ARG A 71 15.22 10.58 -9.41
N ASP A 72 14.07 10.32 -10.03
CA ASP A 72 13.92 9.23 -11.00
C ASP A 72 13.67 9.71 -12.42
N GLY A 73 13.42 11.01 -12.64
CA GLY A 73 13.21 11.59 -13.98
C GLY A 73 11.99 11.05 -14.72
N VAL A 74 11.09 10.35 -14.02
CA VAL A 74 9.90 9.69 -14.58
C VAL A 74 8.63 10.22 -13.93
N GLU A 75 7.54 10.23 -14.68
CA GLU A 75 6.22 10.46 -14.09
C GLU A 75 5.85 9.21 -13.28
N PRO A 76 5.49 9.35 -11.99
CA PRO A 76 5.24 8.21 -11.14
C PRO A 76 4.07 7.39 -11.65
N VAL A 77 4.28 6.09 -11.81
CA VAL A 77 3.18 5.16 -12.04
C VAL A 77 2.38 5.06 -10.75
N VAL A 78 1.25 5.76 -10.72
CA VAL A 78 0.30 5.70 -9.61
C VAL A 78 -0.54 4.45 -9.76
N VAL A 79 -0.43 3.57 -8.77
CA VAL A 79 -1.15 2.30 -8.72
C VAL A 79 -2.32 2.35 -7.75
N ASP A 80 -3.39 1.65 -8.11
CA ASP A 80 -4.52 1.39 -7.24
C ASP A 80 -4.18 0.24 -6.27
N ALA A 81 -4.26 0.50 -4.97
CA ALA A 81 -4.11 -0.52 -3.94
C ALA A 81 -5.44 -1.25 -3.61
N GLY A 82 -6.47 -1.04 -4.42
CA GLY A 82 -7.80 -1.63 -4.30
C GLY A 82 -7.82 -3.15 -4.49
N LEU A 83 -9.01 -3.74 -4.35
CA LEU A 83 -9.20 -5.19 -4.38
C LEU A 83 -8.90 -5.84 -5.75
N LEU A 84 -9.11 -5.10 -6.85
CA LEU A 84 -8.93 -5.56 -8.23
C LEU A 84 -8.43 -4.40 -9.12
N PRO A 85 -7.20 -3.92 -8.93
CA PRO A 85 -6.71 -2.77 -9.67
C PRO A 85 -6.48 -3.14 -11.14
N PRO A 86 -6.88 -2.30 -12.11
CA PRO A 86 -6.49 -2.51 -13.50
C PRO A 86 -4.97 -2.42 -13.63
N CYS A 87 -4.41 -3.16 -14.58
CA CYS A 87 -2.97 -3.15 -14.81
C CYS A 87 -2.50 -1.80 -15.36
N PRO A 88 -1.68 -1.04 -14.63
CA PRO A 88 -1.14 0.21 -15.14
C PRO A 88 -0.14 -0.08 -16.26
N VAL A 89 0.00 0.88 -17.18
CA VAL A 89 1.06 0.85 -18.19
C VAL A 89 2.38 1.26 -17.54
N GLY A 90 3.45 0.51 -17.82
CA GLY A 90 4.81 0.87 -17.42
C GLY A 90 5.49 -0.13 -16.46
N PRO A 91 4.87 -0.55 -15.34
CA PRO A 91 5.50 -1.48 -14.41
C PRO A 91 5.72 -2.87 -15.00
N CYS A 92 6.71 -3.59 -14.46
CA CYS A 92 6.92 -4.98 -14.81
C CYS A 92 5.71 -5.83 -14.38
N THR A 93 5.22 -6.68 -15.28
CA THR A 93 4.09 -7.58 -15.02
C THR A 93 4.53 -9.04 -15.05
N ALA A 94 3.62 -9.97 -14.73
CA ALA A 94 3.86 -11.40 -14.90
C ALA A 94 3.90 -11.83 -16.37
N VAL A 95 3.36 -11.00 -17.26
CA VAL A 95 3.43 -11.18 -18.71
C VAL A 95 4.62 -10.38 -19.23
N ALA A 96 5.47 -11.02 -20.03
CA ALA A 96 6.57 -10.34 -20.71
C ALA A 96 6.03 -9.24 -21.63
N GLN A 97 6.65 -8.07 -21.55
CA GLN A 97 6.34 -6.93 -22.41
C GLN A 97 7.55 -6.67 -23.32
N ASP A 98 7.30 -6.24 -24.54
CA ASP A 98 8.37 -5.80 -25.45
C ASP A 98 8.87 -4.41 -25.02
N GLY A 99 9.83 -4.36 -24.10
CA GLY A 99 10.50 -3.12 -23.68
C GLY A 99 10.92 -3.09 -22.21
N PRO A 100 11.72 -2.08 -21.81
CA PRO A 100 12.05 -1.84 -20.42
C PRO A 100 10.79 -1.48 -19.62
N CYS A 101 10.66 -2.05 -18.43
CA CYS A 101 9.55 -1.81 -17.50
C CYS A 101 10.05 -1.19 -16.20
N HIS A 102 9.16 -0.49 -15.48
CA HIS A 102 9.50 0.09 -14.19
C HIS A 102 9.59 -1.01 -13.12
N THR A 103 10.66 -0.97 -12.33
CA THR A 103 10.88 -1.84 -11.15
C THR A 103 10.52 -1.14 -9.85
N VAL A 104 10.05 0.12 -9.92
CA VAL A 104 9.50 0.88 -8.80
C VAL A 104 8.16 1.49 -9.21
N ILE A 105 7.16 1.37 -8.35
CA ILE A 105 5.85 2.00 -8.48
C ILE A 105 5.58 2.91 -7.28
N TYR A 106 4.61 3.80 -7.42
CA TYR A 106 4.29 4.78 -6.39
C TYR A 106 2.82 4.72 -6.01
N VAL A 107 2.52 4.68 -4.72
CA VAL A 107 1.16 4.74 -4.19
C VAL A 107 0.92 6.13 -3.64
N ARG A 108 -0.15 6.80 -4.07
CA ARG A 108 -0.53 8.12 -3.58
C ARG A 108 -1.14 8.00 -2.17
N VAL A 109 -0.57 8.72 -1.22
CA VAL A 109 -1.01 8.78 0.20
C VAL A 109 -1.43 10.18 0.65
N GLY A 110 -1.42 11.15 -0.26
CA GLY A 110 -1.82 12.53 -0.02
C GLY A 110 -1.98 13.33 -1.31
N GLU A 111 -2.26 14.63 -1.20
CA GLU A 111 -2.35 15.55 -2.36
C GLU A 111 -1.03 15.69 -3.11
N ASP A 112 0.09 15.60 -2.40
CA ASP A 112 1.45 15.61 -2.97
C ASP A 112 2.37 14.71 -2.14
N ALA A 113 1.89 13.51 -1.80
CA ALA A 113 2.64 12.55 -1.02
C ALA A 113 2.48 11.14 -1.60
N TYR A 114 3.61 10.48 -1.79
CA TYR A 114 3.71 9.18 -2.43
C TYR A 114 4.66 8.28 -1.66
N ILE A 115 4.39 6.98 -1.70
CA ILE A 115 5.25 5.95 -1.12
C ILE A 115 5.71 5.02 -2.25
N ASP A 116 7.00 4.72 -2.27
CA ASP A 116 7.58 3.82 -3.26
C ASP A 116 7.49 2.35 -2.86
N TYR A 117 7.25 1.53 -3.86
CA TYR A 117 7.22 0.08 -3.77
C TYR A 117 8.15 -0.50 -4.83
N ALA A 118 9.11 -1.29 -4.39
CA ALA A 118 10.08 -1.95 -5.26
C ALA A 118 9.58 -3.34 -5.68
N LEU A 119 9.88 -3.73 -6.91
CA LEU A 119 9.57 -5.04 -7.45
C LEU A 119 10.24 -6.15 -6.63
N GLN A 120 9.48 -7.18 -6.26
CA GLN A 120 10.05 -8.36 -5.64
C GLN A 120 10.65 -9.27 -6.73
N GLY A 121 11.94 -9.58 -6.60
CA GLY A 121 12.70 -10.39 -7.54
C GLY A 121 13.28 -9.59 -8.71
N GLY A 122 13.90 -10.29 -9.67
CA GLY A 122 14.43 -9.70 -10.90
C GLY A 122 13.35 -9.46 -11.96
N PRO A 123 13.59 -8.60 -12.96
CA PRO A 123 12.70 -8.43 -14.11
C PRO A 123 12.45 -9.77 -14.83
#